data_AF-F4HNK3-F1
#
_entry.id   AF-F4HNK3-F1
#
_cell.length_a   1.000
_cell.length_b   1.000
_cell.length_c   1.000
_cell.angle_alpha   90.00
_cell.angle_beta   90.00
_cell.angle_gamma   90.00
#
_symmetry.space_group_name_H-M   'P 1'
#
loop_
_entity.id
_entity.type
_entity.pdbx_description
1 polymer ?
#
loop_
_entity_poly.entity_id
_entity_poly.type
_entity_poly.pdbx_seq_one_letter_code
_entity_poly.pdbx_strand_id
1 'polypeptide(L)'
;MPYHTKTRMTSATLKKNLFKKITELIPEIKEEFNYGVPHLVGEIAGEETDIQVVVYKNKKLQLIINDDNGWTGFIMPIEDPDVKLHKLLIKLQSIIEGKNTLKPGMIIKEPLKLNLRKLGYTVVWMSSLHDIIEVIAVRAGEKYRISFRVDSPGEFRLVEVNKI
;
A
#
# COMPACT_ATOMS: atom_id res chain seq x y z
N MET A 1 -18.90 0.43 -19.16
CA MET A 1 -18.00 1.61 -19.28
C MET A 1 -16.60 1.17 -18.88
N PRO A 2 -15.54 1.45 -19.66
CA PRO A 2 -14.18 1.08 -19.27
C PRO A 2 -13.70 2.05 -18.19
N TYR A 3 -13.40 1.55 -16.99
CA TYR A 3 -12.72 2.30 -15.94
C TYR A 3 -11.26 2.52 -16.36
N HIS A 4 -10.99 3.58 -17.12
CA HIS A 4 -9.63 4.04 -17.35
C HIS A 4 -9.15 4.81 -16.12
N THR A 5 -8.66 4.10 -15.11
CA THR A 5 -7.91 4.74 -14.02
C THR A 5 -6.53 5.10 -14.55
N LYS A 6 -6.29 6.40 -14.84
CA LYS A 6 -4.96 6.90 -15.19
C LYS A 6 -3.97 6.54 -14.07
N THR A 7 -2.94 5.75 -14.38
CA THR A 7 -1.78 5.60 -13.51
C THR A 7 -1.17 6.99 -13.32
N ARG A 8 -1.16 7.50 -12.08
CA ARG A 8 -0.53 8.80 -11.79
C ARG A 8 0.97 8.63 -11.93
N MET A 9 1.58 9.38 -12.86
CA MET A 9 3.04 9.47 -12.93
C MET A 9 3.50 10.55 -11.95
N THR A 10 4.39 10.18 -11.03
CA THR A 10 5.07 11.14 -10.15
C THR A 10 5.97 12.07 -10.97
N SER A 11 5.86 13.39 -10.78
CA SER A 11 6.75 14.38 -11.42
C SER A 11 8.19 14.26 -10.88
N ALA A 12 9.16 14.79 -11.64
CA ALA A 12 10.55 14.83 -11.21
C ALA A 12 10.72 15.69 -9.94
N THR A 13 9.96 16.79 -9.84
CA THR A 13 9.92 17.67 -8.66
C THR A 13 9.43 16.92 -7.43
N LEU A 14 8.31 16.20 -7.54
CA LEU A 14 7.76 15.41 -6.45
C LEU A 14 8.76 14.35 -5.96
N LYS A 15 9.43 13.64 -6.88
CA LYS A 15 10.47 12.66 -6.51
C LYS A 15 11.62 13.30 -5.74
N LYS A 16 12.06 14.49 -6.16
CA LYS A 16 13.14 15.24 -5.49
C LYS A 16 12.71 15.69 -4.08
N ASN A 17 11.48 16.19 -3.94
CA ASN A 17 10.92 16.60 -2.64
C ASN A 17 10.83 15.42 -1.68
N LEU A 18 10.29 14.28 -2.12
CA LEU A 18 10.24 13.04 -1.35
C LEU A 18 11.63 12.54 -0.94
N PHE A 19 12.59 12.55 -1.87
CA PHE A 19 13.96 12.16 -1.57
C PHE A 19 14.55 13.02 -0.45
N LYS A 20 14.43 14.34 -0.56
CA LYS A 20 14.95 15.28 0.44
C LYS A 20 14.29 15.03 1.81
N LYS A 21 12.95 15.03 1.84
CA LYS A 21 12.17 14.89 3.08
C LYS A 21 12.45 13.57 3.78
N ILE A 22 12.45 12.44 3.07
CA ILE A 22 12.74 11.15 3.72
C ILE A 22 14.18 11.09 4.21
N THR A 23 15.15 11.63 3.46
CA THR A 23 16.55 11.65 3.89
C THR A 23 16.71 12.36 5.22
N GLU A 24 15.99 13.47 5.41
CA GLU A 24 15.96 14.24 6.66
C GLU A 24 15.31 13.45 7.81
N LEU A 25 14.31 12.61 7.54
CA LEU A 25 13.59 11.81 8.53
C LEU A 25 14.32 10.50 8.93
N ILE A 26 15.32 10.03 8.17
CA ILE A 26 16.00 8.75 8.47
C ILE A 26 16.60 8.70 9.90
N PRO A 27 17.31 9.74 10.39
CA PRO A 27 17.84 9.74 11.75
C PRO A 27 16.72 9.62 12.81
N GLU A 28 15.65 10.39 12.65
CA GLU A 28 14.47 10.37 13.53
C GLU A 28 13.82 8.98 13.53
N ILE A 29 13.56 8.39 12.35
CA ILE A 29 13.00 7.04 12.24
C ILE A 29 13.82 6.01 13.04
N LYS A 30 15.15 6.08 12.95
CA LYS A 30 16.04 5.15 13.66
C LYS A 30 15.99 5.33 15.17
N GLU A 31 15.91 6.57 15.64
CA GLU A 31 15.76 6.87 17.06
C GLU A 31 14.40 6.38 17.59
N GLU A 32 13.34 6.58 16.81
CA GLU A 32 11.96 6.26 17.18
C GLU A 32 11.68 4.77 17.37
N PHE A 33 12.50 3.89 16.76
CA PHE A 33 12.43 2.43 17.01
C PHE A 33 12.67 2.06 18.49
N ASN A 34 13.33 2.92 19.27
CA ASN A 34 13.52 2.69 20.71
C ASN A 34 12.21 2.82 21.52
N TYR A 35 11.21 3.50 20.97
CA TYR A 35 9.96 3.84 21.68
C TYR A 35 8.75 3.04 21.19
N GLY A 36 8.85 2.36 20.03
CA GLY A 36 7.78 1.52 19.50
C GLY A 36 7.96 1.19 18.02
N VAL A 37 6.84 1.09 17.31
CA VAL A 37 6.86 0.94 15.84
C VAL A 37 6.72 2.34 15.23
N PRO A 38 7.73 2.83 14.49
CA PRO A 38 7.61 4.10 13.79
C PRO A 38 6.76 3.96 12.52
N HIS A 39 6.05 5.03 12.21
CA HIS A 39 5.18 5.16 11.06
C HIS A 39 5.51 6.43 10.30
N LEU A 40 5.60 6.34 8.98
CA LEU A 40 5.47 7.53 8.15
C LEU A 40 4.00 7.89 8.05
N VAL A 41 3.68 9.12 8.46
CA VAL A 41 2.37 9.73 8.31
C VAL A 41 2.53 10.93 7.40
N GLY A 42 1.69 11.05 6.38
CA GLY A 42 1.81 12.17 5.48
C GLY A 42 0.69 12.29 4.48
N GLU A 43 0.74 13.38 3.75
CA GLU A 43 -0.15 13.70 2.65
C GLU A 43 0.62 14.23 1.45
N ILE A 44 0.08 13.96 0.27
CA ILE A 44 0.67 14.35 -1.01
C ILE A 44 -0.44 14.95 -1.87
N ALA A 45 -0.25 16.19 -2.32
CA ALA A 45 -1.18 16.92 -3.18
C ALA A 45 -0.41 17.59 -4.32
N GLY A 46 -0.44 17.01 -5.51
CA GLY A 46 0.37 17.50 -6.63
C GLY A 46 1.86 17.36 -6.36
N GLU A 47 2.57 18.49 -6.16
CA GLU A 47 4.00 18.51 -5.84
C GLU A 47 4.28 18.80 -4.35
N GLU A 48 3.23 19.12 -3.59
CA GLU A 48 3.31 19.35 -2.15
C GLU A 48 3.31 18.02 -1.42
N THR A 49 4.23 17.90 -0.45
CA THR A 49 4.40 16.71 0.37
C THR A 49 4.61 17.13 1.82
N ASP A 50 3.71 16.70 2.70
CA ASP A 50 3.95 16.76 4.14
C ASP A 50 4.13 15.33 4.67
N ILE A 51 5.22 15.11 5.39
CA ILE A 51 5.61 13.80 5.90
C ILE A 51 6.26 14.00 7.26
N GLN A 52 5.80 13.24 8.24
CA GLN A 52 6.31 13.18 9.59
C GLN A 52 6.43 11.73 10.06
N VAL A 53 7.19 11.53 11.15
CA VAL A 53 7.29 10.24 11.83
C VAL A 53 6.39 10.27 13.06
N VAL A 54 5.61 9.21 13.26
CA VAL A 54 4.79 9.03 14.47
C VAL A 54 5.05 7.63 15.00
N VAL A 55 5.14 7.48 16.32
CA VAL A 55 5.33 6.18 16.95
C VAL A 55 4.04 5.67 17.56
N TYR A 56 3.71 4.42 17.23
CA TYR A 56 2.63 3.69 17.89
C TYR A 56 3.20 2.58 18.76
N LYS A 57 2.84 2.60 20.04
CA LYS A 57 3.21 1.55 20.99
C LYS A 57 2.50 0.24 20.63
N ASN A 58 3.27 -0.75 20.19
CA ASN A 58 2.84 -2.12 19.91
C ASN A 58 1.75 -2.27 18.82
N LYS A 59 1.61 -1.30 17.90
CA LYS A 59 0.62 -1.40 16.82
C LYS A 59 1.24 -1.09 15.46
N LYS A 60 0.94 -1.94 14.48
CA LYS A 60 1.25 -1.70 13.06
C LYS A 60 -0.01 -1.20 12.36
N LEU A 61 -0.20 0.12 12.34
CA LEU A 61 -1.27 0.74 11.56
C LEU A 61 -0.80 0.99 10.12
N GLN A 62 -1.63 0.64 9.13
CA GLN A 62 -1.44 1.05 7.75
C GLN A 62 -2.76 1.59 7.21
N LEU A 63 -2.73 2.79 6.65
CA LEU A 63 -3.88 3.46 6.03
C LEU A 63 -3.41 4.16 4.76
N ILE A 64 -4.18 4.07 3.68
CA ILE A 64 -3.91 4.82 2.45
C ILE A 64 -5.27 5.30 1.94
N ILE A 65 -5.41 6.61 1.77
CA ILE A 65 -6.60 7.27 1.23
C ILE A 65 -6.16 8.02 -0.02
N ASN A 66 -6.82 7.76 -1.13
CA ASN A 66 -6.62 8.51 -2.36
C ASN A 66 -7.94 9.19 -2.71
N ASP A 67 -7.89 10.45 -3.11
CA ASP A 67 -9.04 11.12 -3.73
C ASP A 67 -8.90 11.16 -5.25
N ASP A 68 -10.00 11.47 -5.94
CA ASP A 68 -10.01 11.60 -7.39
C ASP A 68 -9.27 12.87 -7.89
N ASN A 69 -9.04 13.85 -7.02
CA ASN A 69 -8.51 15.18 -7.36
C ASN A 69 -6.99 15.28 -7.38
N GLY A 70 -6.26 14.36 -6.76
CA GLY A 70 -4.80 14.43 -6.73
C GLY A 70 -4.18 14.17 -5.36
N TRP A 71 -4.99 14.13 -4.31
CA TRP A 71 -4.57 13.99 -2.93
C TRP A 71 -4.37 12.51 -2.55
N THR A 72 -3.36 12.26 -1.74
CA THR A 72 -3.02 10.95 -1.18
C THR A 72 -2.58 11.10 0.26
N GLY A 73 -3.42 10.68 1.20
CA GLY A 73 -3.07 10.57 2.62
C GLY A 73 -2.61 9.15 2.96
N PHE A 74 -1.58 9.02 3.80
CA PHE A 74 -1.06 7.71 4.19
C PHE A 74 -0.56 7.66 5.63
N ILE A 75 -0.69 6.47 6.21
CA ILE A 75 -0.01 6.00 7.42
C ILE A 75 0.65 4.68 7.03
N MET A 76 1.96 4.58 7.20
CA MET A 76 2.73 3.41 6.80
C MET A 76 3.70 2.99 7.89
N PRO A 77 3.61 1.75 8.39
CA PRO A 77 4.55 1.25 9.38
C PRO A 77 5.92 1.03 8.75
N ILE A 78 6.96 1.33 9.52
CA ILE A 78 8.35 1.02 9.18
C ILE A 78 8.73 -0.21 10.00
N GLU A 79 9.00 -1.32 9.31
CA GLU A 79 9.17 -2.63 9.94
C GLU A 79 10.64 -3.06 10.09
N ASP A 80 11.55 -2.29 9.49
CA ASP A 80 12.97 -2.61 9.38
C ASP A 80 13.76 -1.51 10.11
N PRO A 81 14.41 -1.78 11.25
CA PRO A 81 15.21 -0.79 11.97
C PRO A 81 16.44 -0.34 11.15
N ASP A 82 16.92 -1.19 10.24
CA ASP A 82 17.95 -0.86 9.27
C ASP A 82 17.35 -0.23 7.99
N VAL A 83 16.29 0.58 8.17
CA VAL A 83 15.52 1.13 7.07
C VAL A 83 16.44 1.81 6.04
N LYS A 84 16.37 1.31 4.80
CA LYS A 84 17.12 1.88 3.69
C LYS A 84 16.24 2.90 2.98
N LEU A 85 16.77 4.12 2.78
CA LEU A 85 16.11 5.24 2.08
C LEU A 85 15.39 4.79 0.79
N HIS A 86 16.07 4.02 -0.06
CA HIS A 86 15.49 3.54 -1.32
C HIS A 86 14.24 2.67 -1.13
N LYS A 87 14.17 1.83 -0.07
CA LYS A 87 12.99 1.00 0.20
C LYS A 87 11.79 1.87 0.56
N LEU A 88 12.00 2.93 1.36
CA LEU A 88 10.94 3.89 1.71
C LEU A 88 10.46 4.66 0.49
N LEU A 89 11.38 5.16 -0.34
CA LEU A 89 11.04 5.86 -1.58
C LEU A 89 10.21 4.99 -2.53
N ILE A 90 10.61 3.74 -2.74
CA ILE A 90 9.85 2.79 -3.57
C ILE A 90 8.45 2.55 -2.99
N LYS A 91 8.34 2.39 -1.66
CA LYS A 91 7.04 2.19 -1.01
C LYS A 91 6.14 3.41 -1.17
N LEU A 92 6.63 4.63 -0.92
CA LEU A 92 5.84 5.85 -1.12
C LEU A 92 5.46 6.07 -2.58
N GLN A 93 6.37 5.81 -3.52
CA GLN A 93 6.05 5.87 -4.94
C GLN A 93 4.93 4.90 -5.31
N SER A 94 4.95 3.66 -4.77
CA SER A 94 3.84 2.70 -4.97
C SER A 94 2.50 3.20 -4.42
N ILE A 95 2.52 3.92 -3.29
CA ILE A 95 1.34 4.53 -2.69
C ILE A 95 0.78 5.63 -3.63
N ILE A 96 1.63 6.56 -4.07
CA ILE A 96 1.23 7.70 -4.93
C ILE A 96 0.71 7.22 -6.30
N GLU A 97 1.37 6.21 -6.87
CA GLU A 97 0.97 5.63 -8.16
C GLU A 97 -0.29 4.74 -8.02
N GLY A 98 -0.79 4.53 -6.80
CA GLY A 98 -1.93 3.66 -6.52
C GLY A 98 -1.66 2.18 -6.81
N LYS A 99 -0.38 1.78 -6.89
CA LYS A 99 0.06 0.39 -7.11
C LYS A 99 -0.20 -0.51 -5.90
N ASN A 100 -0.41 0.09 -4.71
CA ASN A 100 -0.80 -0.61 -3.49
C ASN A 100 -2.32 -0.80 -3.33
N THR A 101 -3.13 -0.56 -4.36
CA THR A 101 -4.58 -0.78 -4.30
C THR A 101 -4.99 -1.85 -5.30
N LEU A 102 -5.77 -2.81 -4.82
CA LEU A 102 -6.38 -3.81 -5.68
C LEU A 102 -7.38 -3.15 -6.64
N LYS A 103 -7.23 -3.43 -7.93
CA LYS A 103 -8.12 -2.96 -9.00
C LYS A 103 -8.55 -4.14 -9.88
N PRO A 104 -9.83 -4.23 -10.28
CA PRO A 104 -10.28 -5.21 -11.27
C PRO A 104 -9.36 -5.24 -12.50
N GLY A 105 -9.01 -6.44 -12.94
CA GLY A 105 -8.08 -6.72 -14.03
C GLY A 105 -6.63 -6.95 -13.62
N MET A 106 -6.22 -6.64 -12.39
CA MET A 106 -4.84 -6.88 -11.91
C MET A 106 -4.51 -8.38 -11.86
N ILE A 107 -3.31 -8.77 -12.30
CA ILE A 107 -2.82 -10.15 -12.17
C ILE A 107 -1.91 -10.25 -10.94
N ILE A 108 -2.22 -11.18 -10.05
CA ILE A 108 -1.42 -11.54 -8.87
C ILE A 108 -0.90 -12.95 -9.05
N LYS A 109 0.42 -13.13 -8.91
CA LYS A 109 1.04 -14.45 -8.97
C LYS A 109 0.95 -15.19 -7.64
N GLU A 110 1.16 -16.49 -7.65
CA GLU A 110 1.37 -17.26 -6.42
C GLU A 110 2.61 -16.79 -5.63
N PRO A 111 2.60 -16.93 -4.29
CA PRO A 111 1.47 -17.36 -3.46
C PRO A 111 0.48 -16.21 -3.21
N LEU A 112 -0.80 -16.39 -3.55
CA LEU A 112 -1.82 -15.32 -3.52
C LEU A 112 -1.90 -14.64 -2.15
N LYS A 113 -1.95 -15.43 -1.07
CA LYS A 113 -2.00 -14.92 0.31
C LYS A 113 -0.80 -14.04 0.67
N LEU A 114 0.39 -14.41 0.22
CA LEU A 114 1.62 -13.64 0.49
C LEU A 114 1.60 -12.31 -0.27
N ASN A 115 1.17 -12.32 -1.53
CA ASN A 115 1.13 -11.11 -2.35
C ASN A 115 0.01 -10.16 -1.93
N LEU A 116 -1.13 -10.68 -1.47
CA LEU A 116 -2.16 -9.88 -0.81
C LEU A 116 -1.64 -9.22 0.48
N ARG A 117 -0.85 -9.95 1.28
CA ARG A 117 -0.20 -9.39 2.49
C ARG A 117 0.75 -8.25 2.17
N LYS A 118 1.53 -8.34 1.08
CA LYS A 118 2.40 -7.24 0.62
C LYS A 118 1.61 -5.99 0.23
N LEU A 119 0.35 -6.15 -0.20
CA LEU A 119 -0.58 -5.06 -0.50
C LEU A 119 -1.35 -4.54 0.74
N GLY A 120 -1.01 -5.05 1.94
CA GLY A 120 -1.61 -4.64 3.20
C GLY A 120 -2.89 -5.39 3.58
N TYR A 121 -3.22 -6.48 2.88
CA TYR A 121 -4.38 -7.31 3.20
C TYR A 121 -4.02 -8.49 4.10
N THR A 122 -4.73 -8.65 5.21
CA THR A 122 -4.69 -9.85 6.04
C THR A 122 -5.81 -10.78 5.61
N VAL A 123 -5.47 -11.86 4.91
CA VAL A 123 -6.45 -12.87 4.47
C VAL A 123 -6.97 -13.65 5.68
N VAL A 124 -8.26 -13.56 5.95
CA VAL A 124 -8.95 -14.28 7.04
C VAL A 124 -9.63 -15.55 6.56
N TRP A 125 -10.06 -15.58 5.29
CA TRP A 125 -10.67 -16.74 4.67
C TRP A 125 -10.40 -16.74 3.17
N MET A 126 -10.27 -17.92 2.59
CA MET A 126 -10.07 -18.11 1.15
C MET A 126 -10.67 -19.44 0.74
N SER A 127 -11.43 -19.45 -0.35
CA SER A 127 -11.98 -20.65 -0.96
C SER A 127 -11.86 -20.59 -2.46
N SER A 128 -11.60 -21.74 -3.07
CA SER A 128 -11.70 -21.94 -4.51
C SER A 128 -13.06 -22.55 -4.85
N LEU A 129 -13.69 -22.04 -5.89
CA LEU A 129 -14.86 -22.63 -6.53
C LEU A 129 -14.66 -22.54 -8.04
N HIS A 130 -14.39 -23.68 -8.69
CA HIS A 130 -14.05 -23.75 -10.11
C HIS A 130 -12.84 -22.85 -10.46
N ASP A 131 -13.00 -21.94 -11.42
CA ASP A 131 -12.00 -20.97 -11.87
C ASP A 131 -11.99 -19.70 -11.02
N ILE A 132 -12.77 -19.63 -9.93
CA ILE A 132 -12.85 -18.46 -9.05
C ILE A 132 -12.23 -18.76 -7.68
N ILE A 133 -11.45 -17.81 -7.18
CA ILE A 133 -10.98 -17.77 -5.79
C ILE A 133 -11.63 -16.59 -5.10
N GLU A 134 -12.45 -16.89 -4.09
CA GLU A 134 -13.03 -15.90 -3.19
C GLU A 134 -12.13 -15.73 -1.97
N VAL A 135 -11.82 -14.48 -1.62
CA VAL A 135 -10.97 -14.12 -0.50
C VAL A 135 -11.72 -13.14 0.38
N ILE A 136 -11.83 -13.44 1.67
CA ILE A 136 -12.16 -12.43 2.67
C ILE A 136 -10.86 -11.96 3.31
N ALA A 137 -10.62 -10.65 3.28
CA ALA A 137 -9.42 -10.04 3.85
C ALA A 137 -9.71 -8.75 4.61
N VAL A 138 -8.85 -8.43 5.56
CA VAL A 138 -8.90 -7.19 6.34
C VAL A 138 -7.77 -6.27 5.90
N ARG A 139 -8.06 -5.00 5.64
CA ARG A 139 -7.06 -3.96 5.38
C ARG A 139 -7.46 -2.70 6.12
N ALA A 140 -6.53 -2.11 6.87
CA ALA A 140 -6.77 -0.89 7.67
C ALA A 140 -8.00 -0.99 8.61
N GLY A 141 -8.29 -2.19 9.14
CA GLY A 141 -9.46 -2.44 10.00
C GLY A 141 -10.77 -2.72 9.28
N GLU A 142 -10.81 -2.55 7.95
CA GLU A 142 -11.99 -2.77 7.12
C GLU A 142 -11.97 -4.16 6.48
N LYS A 143 -13.14 -4.79 6.32
CA LYS A 143 -13.29 -6.11 5.69
C LYS A 143 -13.62 -5.97 4.22
N TYR A 144 -13.05 -6.85 3.41
CA TYR A 144 -13.22 -6.88 1.97
C TYR A 144 -13.50 -8.31 1.52
N ARG A 145 -14.44 -8.47 0.59
CA ARG A 145 -14.58 -9.63 -0.28
C ARG A 145 -13.85 -9.33 -1.59
N ILE A 146 -12.94 -10.22 -1.98
CA ILE A 146 -12.06 -10.06 -3.13
C ILE A 146 -12.18 -11.33 -3.97
N SER A 147 -12.57 -11.18 -5.22
CA SER A 147 -12.82 -12.29 -6.14
C SER A 147 -11.75 -12.33 -7.22
N PHE A 148 -11.08 -13.46 -7.40
CA PHE A 148 -10.09 -13.68 -8.45
C PHE A 148 -10.56 -14.75 -9.43
N ARG A 149 -10.23 -14.62 -10.70
CA ARG A 149 -10.28 -15.69 -11.69
C ARG A 149 -8.89 -16.31 -11.85
N VAL A 150 -8.82 -17.63 -11.95
CA VAL A 150 -7.59 -18.37 -12.27
C VAL A 150 -7.43 -18.34 -13.79
N ASP A 151 -6.50 -17.51 -14.29
CA ASP A 151 -6.23 -17.43 -15.73
C ASP A 151 -5.29 -18.56 -16.18
N SER A 152 -4.31 -18.90 -15.35
CA SER A 152 -3.35 -19.98 -15.57
C SER A 152 -2.82 -20.49 -14.22
N PRO A 153 -2.15 -21.66 -14.16
CA PRO A 153 -1.56 -22.17 -12.93
C PRO A 153 -0.65 -21.12 -12.27
N GLY A 154 -1.04 -20.66 -11.09
CA GLY A 154 -0.30 -19.68 -10.32
C GLY A 154 -0.51 -18.21 -10.72
N GLU A 155 -1.45 -17.88 -11.62
CA GLU A 155 -1.82 -16.51 -11.97
C GLU A 155 -3.31 -16.23 -11.73
N PHE A 156 -3.58 -15.23 -10.90
CA PHE A 156 -4.92 -14.87 -10.44
C PHE A 156 -5.28 -13.46 -10.92
N ARG A 157 -6.27 -13.34 -11.79
CA ARG A 157 -6.80 -12.05 -12.23
C ARG A 157 -7.86 -11.58 -11.26
N LEU A 158 -7.67 -10.42 -10.66
CA LEU A 158 -8.65 -9.77 -9.82
C LEU A 158 -9.90 -9.43 -10.64
N VAL A 159 -11.05 -9.94 -10.24
CA VAL A 159 -12.36 -9.67 -10.86
C VAL A 159 -13.04 -8.53 -10.12
N GLU A 160 -13.11 -8.61 -8.79
CA GLU A 160 -13.91 -7.70 -7.99
C GLU A 160 -13.33 -7.49 -6.58
N VAL A 161 -13.57 -6.30 -6.01
CA VAL A 161 -13.24 -5.94 -4.62
C VAL A 161 -14.43 -5.21 -4.04
N ASN A 162 -15.09 -5.82 -3.06
CA ASN A 162 -16.24 -5.25 -2.36
C ASN A 162 -15.94 -5.08 -0.87
N LYS A 163 -16.21 -3.89 -0.32
CA LYS A 163 -16.21 -3.66 1.13
C LYS A 163 -17.44 -4.35 1.73
N ILE A 164 -17.27 -5.07 2.85
CA ILE A 164 -18.35 -5.82 3.54
C ILE A 164 -18.39 -5.52 5.03
#